data_AF-A0A3C1UNA8-F1
#
_entry.id   AF-A0A3C1UNA8-F1
#
_cell.length_a   1.000
_cell.length_b   1.000
_cell.length_c   1.000
_cell.angle_alpha   90.00
_cell.angle_beta   90.00
_cell.angle_gamma   90.00
#
_symmetry.space_group_name_H-M   'P 1'
#
loop_
_entity.id
_entity.type
_entity.pdbx_description
1 polymer ?
#
loop_
_entity_poly.entity_id
_entity_poly.type
_entity_poly.pdbx_seq_one_letter_code
_entity_poly.pdbx_strand_id
1 'polypeptide(L)'
;MRVNLENVDGHWQGACFPFREGFQCGIIRICFGSDASLFVGMSNAGWGGRGNRPWGLQRLKWTGKIPFEVHEMKAQPDGFKLTFTEPVNPEAAANLDSYKMESYTYRLESRYGGPEDDKKEVKITHAQVSKDGMSVRIKIDPIRAGYVHELHMEGLTSKKGDSLLHDEAYYTLVNIPTDAHL
;
A
#
# COMPACT_ATOMS: atom_id res chain seq x y z
N MET A 1 -5.30 -0.41 7.53
CA MET A 1 -4.81 0.07 6.21
C MET A 1 -4.92 1.58 6.14
N ARG A 2 -4.12 2.22 5.29
CA ARG A 2 -4.32 3.58 4.76
C ARG A 2 -4.46 3.50 3.25
N VAL A 3 -5.04 4.52 2.63
CA VAL A 3 -5.34 4.53 1.20
C VAL A 3 -4.70 5.75 0.55
N ASN A 4 -4.13 5.59 -0.63
CA ASN A 4 -3.79 6.66 -1.55
C ASN A 4 -4.65 6.49 -2.81
N LEU A 5 -5.45 7.51 -3.14
CA LEU A 5 -6.35 7.51 -4.30
C LEU A 5 -5.87 8.51 -5.34
N GLU A 6 -6.12 8.19 -6.60
CA GLU A 6 -5.93 9.08 -7.75
C GLU A 6 -7.10 8.96 -8.72
N ASN A 7 -7.32 10.02 -9.51
CA ASN A 7 -8.31 10.04 -10.56
C ASN A 7 -7.61 9.82 -11.91
N VAL A 8 -7.91 8.72 -12.59
CA VAL A 8 -7.38 8.36 -13.90
C VAL A 8 -8.54 8.26 -14.88
N ASP A 9 -8.58 9.17 -15.86
CA ASP A 9 -9.63 9.26 -16.87
C ASP A 9 -11.06 9.28 -16.28
N GLY A 10 -11.24 10.05 -15.21
CA GLY A 10 -12.54 10.18 -14.52
C GLY A 10 -12.85 9.06 -13.53
N HIS A 11 -12.01 8.03 -13.41
CA HIS A 11 -12.19 6.92 -12.48
C HIS A 11 -11.26 7.04 -11.27
N TRP A 12 -11.81 6.89 -10.07
CA TRP A 12 -11.02 6.85 -8.83
C TRP A 12 -10.50 5.44 -8.58
N GLN A 13 -9.18 5.30 -8.51
CA GLN A 13 -8.46 4.06 -8.23
C GLN A 13 -7.27 4.35 -7.31
N GLY A 14 -6.53 3.33 -6.87
CA GLY A 14 -5.36 3.57 -6.03
C GLY A 14 -4.88 2.37 -5.23
N ALA A 15 -4.00 2.68 -4.28
CA ALA A 15 -3.33 1.70 -3.42
C ALA A 15 -3.80 1.75 -1.97
N CYS A 16 -3.88 0.56 -1.37
CA CYS A 16 -3.94 0.38 0.07
C CYS A 16 -2.58 -0.07 0.60
N PHE A 17 -2.21 0.43 1.77
CA PHE A 17 -1.00 0.04 2.50
C PHE A 17 -1.38 -0.38 3.92
N PRO A 18 -0.64 -1.30 4.56
CA PRO A 18 -0.68 -1.46 6.00
C PRO A 18 -0.45 -0.10 6.70
N PHE A 19 -0.95 0.03 7.92
CA PHE A 19 -0.89 1.31 8.64
C PHE A 19 -0.63 1.13 10.13
N ARG A 20 -1.60 0.55 10.84
CA ARG A 20 -1.49 0.25 12.27
C ARG A 20 -2.27 -1.00 12.61
N GLU A 21 -1.68 -1.78 13.51
CA GLU A 21 -2.24 -3.00 14.09
C GLU A 21 -2.02 -3.01 15.61
N GLY A 22 -2.37 -4.11 16.28
CA GLY A 22 -2.22 -4.27 17.72
C GLY A 22 -3.36 -3.66 18.56
N PHE A 23 -4.49 -3.31 17.92
CA PHE A 23 -5.70 -2.90 18.63
C PHE A 23 -6.34 -4.08 19.38
N GLN A 24 -7.07 -3.78 20.45
CA GLN A 24 -7.55 -4.78 21.40
C GLN A 24 -8.69 -5.67 20.89
N CYS A 25 -9.45 -5.20 19.89
CA CYS A 25 -10.51 -5.95 19.21
C CYS A 25 -10.90 -5.25 17.88
N GLY A 26 -11.94 -5.75 17.20
CA GLY A 26 -12.37 -5.26 15.89
C GLY A 26 -12.73 -3.78 15.87
N ILE A 27 -12.10 -3.03 14.96
CA ILE A 27 -12.37 -1.60 14.74
C ILE A 27 -13.68 -1.44 13.97
N ILE A 28 -14.61 -0.66 14.53
CA ILE A 28 -15.91 -0.36 13.89
C ILE A 28 -16.09 1.12 13.57
N ARG A 29 -15.29 2.00 14.21
CA ARG A 29 -15.35 3.44 13.97
C ARG A 29 -14.00 4.09 14.24
N ILE A 30 -13.67 5.09 13.44
CA ILE A 30 -12.50 5.93 13.64
C ILE A 30 -12.88 7.41 13.54
N CYS A 31 -12.19 8.27 14.29
CA CYS A 31 -12.22 9.71 14.08
C CYS A 31 -10.90 10.35 14.52
N PHE A 32 -10.51 11.43 13.85
CA PHE A 32 -9.40 12.25 14.31
C PHE A 32 -9.90 13.23 15.38
N GLY A 33 -9.15 13.32 16.48
CA GLY A 33 -9.31 14.35 17.49
C GLY A 33 -8.73 15.69 17.05
N SER A 34 -9.04 16.75 17.79
CA SER A 34 -8.51 18.10 17.56
C SER A 34 -6.98 18.20 17.73
N ASP A 35 -6.35 17.22 18.36
CA ASP A 35 -4.90 17.11 18.53
C ASP A 35 -4.24 16.14 17.54
N ALA A 36 -4.93 15.83 16.44
CA ALA A 36 -4.52 14.90 15.39
C ALA A 36 -4.27 13.45 15.85
N SER A 37 -4.64 13.09 17.09
CA SER A 37 -4.68 11.69 17.49
C SER A 37 -5.88 10.98 16.88
N LEU A 38 -5.74 9.68 16.62
CA LEU A 38 -6.81 8.86 16.06
C LEU A 38 -7.53 8.15 17.22
N PHE A 39 -8.82 8.41 17.37
CA PHE A 39 -9.70 7.66 18.25
C PHE A 39 -10.30 6.48 17.49
N VAL A 40 -10.27 5.32 18.12
CA VAL A 40 -10.65 4.03 17.54
C VAL A 40 -11.70 3.40 18.45
N GLY A 41 -12.94 3.39 17.98
CA GLY A 41 -14.05 2.66 18.61
C GLY A 41 -14.06 1.22 18.14
N MET A 42 -14.16 0.29 19.08
CA MET A 42 -14.04 -1.13 18.82
C MET A 42 -15.15 -1.94 19.50
N SER A 43 -15.43 -3.11 18.94
CA SER A 43 -16.38 -4.07 19.49
C SER A 43 -15.90 -5.49 19.21
N ASN A 44 -16.12 -6.38 20.18
CA ASN A 44 -16.02 -7.83 19.97
C ASN A 44 -17.41 -8.49 19.80
N ALA A 45 -18.48 -7.70 19.83
CA ALA A 45 -19.82 -8.14 19.48
C ALA A 45 -20.00 -8.01 17.96
N GLY A 46 -19.64 -9.05 17.21
CA GLY A 46 -19.74 -9.06 15.76
C GLY A 46 -18.88 -10.15 15.11
N TRP A 47 -18.37 -9.87 13.92
CA TRP A 47 -17.46 -10.73 13.19
C TRP A 47 -16.17 -10.93 13.99
N GLY A 48 -15.68 -12.18 14.08
CA GLY A 48 -14.49 -12.54 14.84
C GLY A 48 -13.27 -11.71 14.42
N GLY A 49 -13.01 -10.62 15.14
CA GLY A 49 -11.89 -9.73 14.88
C GLY A 49 -10.59 -10.27 15.46
N ARG A 50 -9.45 -9.72 15.01
CA ARG A 50 -8.19 -9.89 15.74
C ARG A 50 -8.32 -9.14 17.07
N GLY A 51 -8.24 -9.87 18.19
CA GLY A 51 -8.40 -9.35 19.55
C GLY A 51 -9.77 -9.66 20.17
N ASN A 52 -9.79 -10.15 21.41
CA ASN A 52 -10.97 -10.72 22.08
C ASN A 52 -11.43 -9.93 23.32
N ARG A 53 -10.93 -8.70 23.50
CA ARG A 53 -11.33 -7.86 24.63
C ARG A 53 -12.79 -7.44 24.47
N PRO A 54 -13.57 -7.37 25.57
CA PRO A 54 -15.03 -7.33 25.49
C PRO A 54 -15.52 -6.12 24.69
N TRP A 55 -15.01 -4.91 24.94
CA TRP A 55 -15.32 -3.68 24.21
C TRP A 55 -14.19 -2.67 24.42
N GLY A 56 -14.08 -1.61 23.61
CA GLY A 56 -13.12 -0.55 23.93
C GLY A 56 -13.11 0.68 23.04
N LEU A 57 -12.59 1.77 23.60
CA LEU A 57 -12.16 2.98 22.91
C LEU A 57 -10.63 3.08 23.11
N GLN A 58 -9.87 3.10 22.03
CA GLN A 58 -8.43 3.32 22.06
C GLN A 58 -8.07 4.62 21.36
N ARG A 59 -6.98 5.24 21.82
CA ARG A 59 -6.42 6.46 21.24
C ARG A 59 -5.02 6.15 20.74
N LEU A 60 -4.81 6.32 19.44
CA LEU A 60 -3.50 6.26 18.80
C LEU A 60 -2.94 7.67 18.71
N LYS A 61 -1.82 7.91 19.40
CA LYS A 61 -1.09 9.17 19.35
C LYS A 61 0.18 8.98 18.51
N TRP A 62 0.40 9.87 17.54
CA TRP A 62 1.64 9.89 16.79
C TRP A 62 2.82 10.25 17.70
N THR A 63 3.95 9.58 17.49
CA THR A 63 5.17 9.73 18.29
C THR A 63 5.99 10.97 17.92
N GLY A 64 5.64 11.66 16.84
CA GLY A 64 6.43 12.78 16.29
C GLY A 64 7.58 12.34 15.38
N LYS A 65 7.78 11.04 15.19
CA LYS A 65 8.83 10.49 14.31
C LYS A 65 8.20 10.00 13.01
N ILE A 66 8.77 10.43 11.88
CA ILE A 66 8.39 9.95 10.55
C ILE A 66 9.20 8.68 10.29
N PRO A 67 8.56 7.53 10.01
CA PRO A 67 9.25 6.33 9.56
C PRO A 67 9.56 6.42 8.07
N PHE A 68 10.53 5.63 7.59
CA PHE A 68 10.70 5.38 6.17
C PHE A 68 9.55 4.49 5.66
N GLU A 69 8.73 5.03 4.76
CA GLU A 69 7.56 4.36 4.19
C GLU A 69 7.29 4.83 2.75
N VAL A 70 6.51 4.03 2.00
CA VAL A 70 5.92 4.46 0.72
C VAL A 70 4.78 5.43 0.98
N HIS A 71 4.94 6.70 0.64
CA HIS A 71 3.91 7.71 0.80
C HIS A 71 2.74 7.53 -0.20
N GLU A 72 3.05 7.34 -1.49
CA GLU A 72 2.07 7.12 -2.56
C GLU A 72 2.52 6.02 -3.52
N MET A 73 1.57 5.37 -4.17
CA MET A 73 1.78 4.50 -5.34
C MET A 73 0.77 4.94 -6.39
N LYS A 74 1.27 5.44 -7.52
CA LYS A 74 0.46 5.95 -8.63
C LYS A 74 0.72 5.17 -9.90
N ALA A 75 -0.33 4.92 -10.67
CA ALA A 75 -0.25 4.23 -11.94
C ALA A 75 0.58 5.02 -12.96
N GLN A 76 1.24 4.28 -13.84
CA GLN A 76 1.97 4.76 -15.00
C GLN A 76 1.58 3.90 -16.20
N PRO A 77 1.81 4.36 -17.45
CA PRO A 77 1.44 3.60 -18.64
C PRO A 77 2.05 2.19 -18.71
N ASP A 78 3.20 1.99 -18.06
CA ASP A 78 3.99 0.76 -18.06
C ASP A 78 4.31 0.25 -16.65
N GLY A 79 3.63 0.72 -15.60
CA GLY A 79 3.85 0.28 -14.23
C GLY A 79 3.38 1.26 -13.18
N PHE A 80 4.25 1.60 -12.22
CA PHE A 80 3.90 2.45 -11.09
C PHE A 80 5.01 3.41 -10.70
N LYS A 81 4.65 4.56 -10.12
CA LYS A 81 5.56 5.46 -9.41
C LYS A 81 5.28 5.36 -7.92
N LEU A 82 6.31 5.04 -7.15
CA LEU A 82 6.29 5.07 -5.69
C LEU A 82 6.94 6.36 -5.22
N THR A 83 6.35 7.05 -4.26
CA THR A 83 7.00 8.15 -3.52
C THR A 83 7.24 7.73 -2.09
N PHE A 84 8.27 8.29 -1.45
CA PHE A 84 8.67 7.90 -0.10
C PHE A 84 8.57 9.06 0.89
N THR A 85 8.50 8.75 2.19
CA THR A 85 8.53 9.75 3.27
C THR A 85 9.93 10.32 3.52
N GLU A 86 10.97 9.59 3.12
CA GLU A 86 12.38 9.98 3.19
C GLU A 86 13.15 9.46 1.96
N PRO A 87 14.33 10.01 1.63
CA PRO A 87 15.10 9.52 0.49
C PRO A 87 15.45 8.03 0.59
N VAL A 88 15.15 7.28 -0.46
CA VAL A 88 15.49 5.85 -0.59
C VAL A 88 16.97 5.66 -0.90
N ASN A 89 17.53 4.51 -0.49
CA ASN A 89 18.84 4.06 -0.95
C ASN A 89 18.75 3.76 -2.47
N PRO A 90 19.53 4.47 -3.31
CA PRO A 90 19.42 4.34 -4.76
C PRO A 90 19.86 2.96 -5.27
N GLU A 91 20.82 2.30 -4.61
CA GLU A 91 21.26 0.96 -5.01
C GLU A 91 20.19 -0.08 -4.71
N ALA A 92 19.61 -0.04 -3.50
CA ALA A 92 18.52 -0.93 -3.13
C ALA A 92 17.29 -0.71 -4.01
N ALA A 93 16.91 0.55 -4.29
CA ALA A 93 15.75 0.85 -5.10
C ALA A 93 15.94 0.59 -6.60
N ALA A 94 17.17 0.62 -7.12
CA ALA A 94 17.45 0.24 -8.51
C ALA A 94 17.56 -1.28 -8.71
N ASN A 95 17.78 -2.04 -7.63
CA ASN A 95 17.84 -3.50 -7.68
C ASN A 95 16.44 -4.10 -7.85
N LEU A 96 16.23 -4.87 -8.92
CA LEU A 96 14.95 -5.51 -9.21
C LEU A 96 14.59 -6.60 -8.19
N ASP A 97 15.61 -7.25 -7.59
CA ASP A 97 15.41 -8.28 -6.56
C ASP A 97 14.87 -7.71 -5.24
N SER A 98 14.85 -6.38 -5.08
CA SER A 98 14.23 -5.72 -3.93
C SER A 98 12.70 -5.74 -3.98
N TYR A 99 12.13 -6.20 -5.09
CA TYR A 99 10.70 -6.17 -5.36
C TYR A 99 10.19 -7.55 -5.74
N LYS A 100 8.97 -7.88 -5.30
CA LYS A 100 8.18 -8.99 -5.85
C LYS A 100 6.78 -8.47 -6.11
N MET A 101 6.22 -8.84 -7.26
CA MET A 101 4.86 -8.44 -7.59
C MET A 101 4.05 -9.62 -8.09
N GLU A 102 2.81 -9.67 -7.62
CA GLU A 102 1.79 -10.56 -8.13
C GLU A 102 0.53 -9.77 -8.44
N SER A 103 -0.32 -10.36 -9.26
CA SER A 103 -1.58 -9.75 -9.65
C SER A 103 -2.68 -10.77 -9.71
N TYR A 104 -3.85 -10.40 -9.22
CA TYR A 104 -5.02 -11.26 -9.10
C TYR A 104 -6.29 -10.44 -9.13
N THR A 105 -7.42 -11.11 -9.28
CA THR A 105 -8.75 -10.50 -9.15
C THR A 105 -9.60 -11.36 -8.23
N TYR A 106 -10.81 -10.90 -7.93
CA TYR A 106 -11.77 -11.68 -7.17
C TYR A 106 -13.02 -11.87 -8.02
N ARG A 107 -13.46 -13.12 -8.10
CA ARG A 107 -14.73 -13.43 -8.76
C ARG A 107 -15.89 -12.93 -7.90
N LEU A 108 -16.86 -12.30 -8.53
CA LEU A 108 -18.12 -11.99 -7.87
C LEU A 108 -18.87 -13.31 -7.60
N GLU A 109 -18.88 -13.74 -6.35
CA GLU A 109 -19.62 -14.93 -5.90
C GLU A 109 -20.41 -14.65 -4.61
N SER A 110 -21.43 -15.46 -4.34
CA SER A 110 -22.29 -15.30 -3.16
C SER A 110 -21.63 -15.74 -1.85
N ARG A 111 -20.49 -16.43 -1.94
CA ARG A 111 -19.73 -16.88 -0.77
C ARG A 111 -19.16 -15.68 -0.02
N TYR A 112 -19.20 -15.73 1.30
CA TYR A 112 -18.57 -14.71 2.13
C TYR A 112 -17.05 -14.88 2.10
N GLY A 113 -16.38 -13.90 1.48
CA GLY A 113 -14.98 -14.02 1.10
C GLY A 113 -14.79 -14.99 -0.08
N GLY A 114 -13.70 -14.81 -0.81
CA GLY A 114 -13.32 -15.67 -1.92
C GLY A 114 -11.80 -15.74 -2.02
N PRO A 115 -11.25 -16.84 -2.56
CA PRO A 115 -9.84 -16.90 -2.87
C PRO A 115 -9.50 -15.88 -3.97
N GLU A 116 -8.22 -15.53 -4.05
CA GLU A 116 -7.67 -14.85 -5.22
C GLU A 116 -7.90 -15.73 -6.47
N ASP A 117 -8.38 -15.12 -7.55
CA ASP A 117 -8.63 -15.76 -8.85
C ASP A 117 -7.66 -15.19 -9.90
N ASP A 118 -7.32 -16.00 -10.91
CA ASP A 118 -6.40 -15.65 -12.01
C ASP A 118 -5.08 -14.98 -11.52
N LYS A 119 -4.52 -15.53 -10.43
CA LYS A 119 -3.27 -15.07 -9.83
C LYS A 119 -2.09 -15.33 -10.77
N LYS A 120 -1.26 -14.31 -10.99
CA LYS A 120 -0.05 -14.36 -11.83
C LYS A 120 1.08 -13.59 -11.19
N GLU A 121 2.30 -14.10 -11.37
CA GLU A 121 3.50 -13.33 -11.12
C GLU A 121 3.60 -12.19 -12.15
N VAL A 122 4.01 -11.01 -11.69
CA VAL A 122 4.26 -9.83 -12.54
C VAL A 122 5.73 -9.46 -12.38
N LYS A 123 6.46 -9.38 -13.50
CA LYS A 123 7.88 -9.09 -13.47
C LYS A 123 8.10 -7.60 -13.37
N ILE A 124 8.93 -7.17 -12.42
CA ILE A 124 9.51 -5.82 -12.45
C ILE A 124 10.65 -5.82 -13.46
N THR A 125 10.52 -5.05 -14.54
CA THR A 125 11.47 -5.05 -15.66
C THR A 125 12.46 -3.89 -15.58
N HIS A 126 12.12 -2.84 -14.81
CA HIS A 126 12.96 -1.68 -14.62
C HIS A 126 12.60 -0.96 -13.33
N ALA A 127 13.58 -0.35 -12.66
CA ALA A 127 13.37 0.52 -11.52
C ALA A 127 14.28 1.77 -11.66
N GLN A 128 13.67 2.94 -11.78
CA GLN A 128 14.36 4.21 -11.95
C GLN A 128 14.14 5.12 -10.76
N VAL A 129 15.20 5.39 -10.00
CA VAL A 129 15.17 6.27 -8.84
C VAL A 129 15.25 7.73 -9.27
N SER A 130 14.46 8.61 -8.66
CA SER A 130 14.53 10.05 -8.91
C SER A 130 15.84 10.66 -8.39
N LYS A 131 16.23 11.81 -8.95
CA LYS A 131 17.50 12.48 -8.58
C LYS A 131 17.60 12.85 -7.10
N ASP A 132 16.46 13.16 -6.48
CA ASP A 132 16.36 13.50 -5.05
C ASP A 132 16.18 12.25 -4.15
N GLY A 133 16.03 11.06 -4.73
CA GLY A 133 15.77 9.82 -4.01
C GLY A 133 14.36 9.73 -3.39
N MET A 134 13.47 10.67 -3.67
CA MET A 134 12.13 10.70 -3.07
C MET A 134 11.11 9.83 -3.80
N SER A 135 11.49 9.23 -4.93
CA SER A 135 10.61 8.33 -5.67
C SER A 135 11.38 7.30 -6.49
N VAL A 136 10.67 6.22 -6.85
CA VAL A 136 11.11 5.25 -7.84
C VAL A 136 9.98 4.97 -8.82
N ARG A 137 10.29 4.98 -10.12
CA ARG A 137 9.39 4.54 -11.17
C ARG A 137 9.73 3.10 -11.52
N ILE A 138 8.82 2.18 -11.24
CA ILE A 138 8.94 0.77 -11.58
C ILE A 138 8.14 0.48 -12.85
N LYS A 139 8.77 -0.22 -13.80
CA LYS A 139 8.07 -0.79 -14.95
C LYS A 139 7.76 -2.25 -14.68
N ILE A 140 6.58 -2.69 -15.11
CA ILE A 140 6.09 -4.04 -14.87
C ILE A 140 5.61 -4.69 -16.16
N ASP A 141 5.70 -6.01 -16.23
CA ASP A 141 5.12 -6.79 -17.31
C ASP A 141 4.58 -8.13 -16.76
N PRO A 142 3.27 -8.43 -16.94
CA PRO A 142 2.24 -7.61 -17.58
C PRO A 142 1.62 -6.56 -16.66
N ILE A 143 1.21 -5.43 -17.24
CA ILE A 143 0.24 -4.51 -16.60
C ILE A 143 -1.19 -5.01 -16.88
N ARG A 144 -2.04 -5.04 -15.85
CA ARG A 144 -3.34 -5.76 -15.90
C ARG A 144 -4.49 -4.89 -15.41
N ALA A 145 -5.17 -4.20 -16.31
CA ALA A 145 -6.40 -3.48 -15.98
C ALA A 145 -7.50 -4.46 -15.49
N GLY A 146 -8.23 -4.07 -14.44
CA GLY A 146 -9.25 -4.86 -13.75
C GLY A 146 -8.72 -5.77 -12.63
N TYR A 147 -7.43 -5.65 -12.26
CA TYR A 147 -6.77 -6.52 -11.29
C TYR A 147 -6.15 -5.72 -10.14
N VAL A 148 -5.93 -6.41 -9.02
CA VAL A 148 -5.02 -5.97 -7.97
C VAL A 148 -3.58 -6.24 -8.42
N HIS A 149 -2.68 -5.31 -8.12
CA HIS A 149 -1.24 -5.45 -8.16
C HIS A 149 -0.73 -5.37 -6.72
N GLU A 150 -0.33 -6.52 -6.20
CA GLU A 150 0.25 -6.66 -4.88
C GLU A 150 1.78 -6.59 -5.02
N LEU A 151 2.37 -5.61 -4.37
CA LEU A 151 3.79 -5.28 -4.42
C LEU A 151 4.41 -5.48 -3.03
N HIS A 152 5.42 -6.32 -2.99
CA HIS A 152 6.29 -6.57 -1.83
C HIS A 152 7.65 -5.91 -2.07
N MET A 153 8.18 -5.22 -1.05
CA MET A 153 9.34 -4.33 -1.14
C MET A 153 10.38 -4.56 -0.03
N GLU A 154 10.49 -5.81 0.45
CA GLU A 154 11.36 -6.23 1.58
C GLU A 154 12.81 -5.76 1.44
N GLY A 155 13.32 -5.61 0.21
CA GLY A 155 14.69 -5.19 -0.08
C GLY A 155 14.93 -3.68 -0.01
N LEU A 156 13.89 -2.85 0.14
CA LEU A 156 14.04 -1.41 0.18
C LEU A 156 14.53 -0.90 1.54
N THR A 157 15.48 0.03 1.47
CA THR A 157 16.02 0.74 2.63
C THR A 157 16.10 2.24 2.35
N SER A 158 16.00 3.05 3.40
CA SER A 158 16.26 4.49 3.33
C SER A 158 17.74 4.74 3.07
N LYS A 159 18.11 5.95 2.66
CA LYS A 159 19.53 6.36 2.57
C LYS A 159 20.27 6.25 3.91
N LYS A 160 19.56 6.22 5.03
CA LYS A 160 20.12 6.04 6.39
C LYS A 160 20.25 4.56 6.79
N GLY A 161 19.70 3.63 6.00
CA GLY A 161 19.71 2.20 6.27
C GLY A 161 18.47 1.67 6.99
N ASP A 162 17.43 2.48 7.18
CA ASP A 162 16.18 2.02 7.79
C ASP A 162 15.36 1.20 6.79
N SER A 163 14.84 0.05 7.20
CA SER A 163 13.86 -0.71 6.40
C SER A 163 12.52 0.02 6.31
N LEU A 164 11.72 -0.33 5.31
CA LEU A 164 10.32 0.12 5.27
C LEU A 164 9.58 -0.34 6.52
N LEU A 165 8.77 0.54 7.12
CA LEU A 165 7.92 0.15 8.24
C LEU A 165 6.79 -0.80 7.77
N HIS A 166 6.31 -0.60 6.55
CA HIS A 166 5.42 -1.51 5.85
C HIS A 166 5.90 -1.63 4.42
N ASP A 167 6.18 -2.86 3.99
CA ASP A 167 6.78 -3.22 2.71
C ASP A 167 5.77 -3.79 1.70
N GLU A 168 4.48 -3.71 2.03
CA GLU A 168 3.38 -4.19 1.18
C GLU A 168 2.55 -3.02 0.64
N ALA A 169 2.17 -3.10 -0.64
CA ALA A 169 1.23 -2.21 -1.29
C ALA A 169 0.26 -2.98 -2.19
N TYR A 170 -1.01 -2.59 -2.18
CA TYR A 170 -2.08 -3.27 -2.92
C TYR A 170 -2.82 -2.27 -3.79
N TYR A 171 -2.47 -2.20 -5.08
CA TYR A 171 -3.07 -1.26 -6.03
C TYR A 171 -4.19 -1.93 -6.82
N THR A 172 -5.41 -1.38 -6.82
CA THR A 172 -6.47 -1.84 -7.74
C THR A 172 -6.44 -0.99 -9.00
N LEU A 173 -6.02 -1.57 -10.12
CA LEU A 173 -5.85 -0.89 -11.39
C LEU A 173 -7.06 -1.10 -12.29
N VAL A 174 -7.75 -0.02 -12.67
CA VAL A 174 -8.90 -0.10 -13.59
C VAL A 174 -8.55 0.55 -14.93
N ASN A 175 -8.12 1.80 -14.90
CA ASN A 175 -7.63 2.54 -16.06
C ASN A 175 -6.11 2.62 -16.02
N ILE A 176 -5.47 2.33 -17.16
CA ILE A 176 -4.05 2.55 -17.36
C ILE A 176 -3.88 3.96 -17.93
N PRO A 177 -3.19 4.88 -17.22
CA PRO A 177 -2.99 6.23 -17.71
C PRO A 177 -2.16 6.24 -19.00
N THR A 178 -2.40 7.21 -19.88
CA THR A 178 -1.65 7.37 -21.14
C THR A 178 -0.34 8.15 -20.97
N ASP A 179 -0.27 9.02 -19.97
CA ASP A 179 0.86 9.90 -19.74
C ASP A 179 1.78 9.37 -18.63
N ALA A 180 3.08 9.42 -18.88
CA ALA A 180 4.09 9.08 -17.88
C ALA A 180 4.53 10.33 -17.09
N HIS A 181 4.70 10.16 -15.78
CA HIS A 181 5.21 11.21 -14.91
C HIS A 181 6.32 10.61 -14.01
N LEU A 182 7.48 11.28 -14.01
CA LEU A 182 8.61 10.95 -13.15
C LEU A 182 8.55 11.68 -11.82
#